data_AF-A0A2E1UAC0-F1
#
_entry.id   AF-A0A2E1UAC0-F1
#
_cell.length_a   1.000
_cell.length_b   1.000
_cell.length_c   1.000
_cell.angle_alpha   90.00
_cell.angle_beta   90.00
_cell.angle_gamma   90.00
#
_symmetry.space_group_name_H-M   'P 1'
#
loop_
_entity.id
_entity.type
_entity.pdbx_description
1 polymer ?
#
loop_
_entity_poly.entity_id
_entity_poly.type
_entity_poly.pdbx_seq_one_letter_code
_entity_poly.pdbx_strand_id
1 'polypeptide(L)'
;MNEIYEQLPEWLKGVAKLTGDSIKVLAPHDVDAWYLITSDPAGCDLALVTKDRWLSESIEGDLEHTGDELEELYEEELVELDWEGKIPNFRHFRNDAREYVFSCTWPSTAPSELATALEAMVNMFTELGDMGGEEEDG
;
A
#
# COMPACT_ATOMS: atom_id res chain seq x y z
N MET A 1 9.40 -5.91 -13.46
CA MET A 1 9.45 -6.33 -12.03
C MET A 1 10.83 -6.27 -11.42
N ASN A 2 11.88 -6.88 -11.98
CA ASN A 2 13.23 -6.78 -11.40
C ASN A 2 13.70 -5.33 -11.22
N GLU A 3 13.49 -4.49 -12.24
CA GLU A 3 13.86 -3.08 -12.20
C GLU A 3 13.12 -2.31 -11.10
N ILE A 4 11.83 -2.62 -10.85
CA ILE A 4 11.05 -1.99 -9.76
C ILE A 4 11.64 -2.42 -8.42
N TYR A 5 11.92 -3.71 -8.25
CA TYR A 5 12.55 -4.25 -7.05
C TYR A 5 13.89 -3.58 -6.76
N GLU A 6 14.69 -3.27 -7.80
CA GLU A 6 15.97 -2.57 -7.66
C GLU A 6 15.81 -1.10 -7.23
N GLN A 7 14.67 -0.46 -7.52
CA GLN A 7 14.37 0.91 -7.09
C GLN A 7 13.75 1.01 -5.69
N LEU A 8 13.29 -0.11 -5.10
CA LEU A 8 12.75 -0.10 -3.75
C LEU A 8 13.78 0.41 -2.72
N PRO A 9 13.35 1.12 -1.68
CA PRO A 9 14.22 1.49 -0.57
C PRO A 9 14.73 0.25 0.17
N GLU A 10 15.89 0.36 0.83
CA GLU A 10 16.58 -0.80 1.44
C GLU A 10 15.72 -1.51 2.49
N TRP A 11 14.93 -0.76 3.25
CA TRP A 11 14.07 -1.30 4.29
C TRP A 11 12.92 -2.14 3.70
N LEU A 12 12.30 -1.71 2.60
CA LEU A 12 11.30 -2.51 1.87
C LEU A 12 11.95 -3.73 1.19
N LYS A 13 13.14 -3.59 0.61
CA LYS A 13 13.86 -4.71 -0.02
C LYS A 13 14.08 -5.88 0.93
N GLY A 14 14.35 -5.60 2.21
CA GLY A 14 14.58 -6.62 3.23
C GLY A 14 13.36 -7.52 3.51
N VAL A 15 12.16 -6.99 3.28
CA VAL A 15 10.88 -7.71 3.49
C VAL A 15 10.15 -8.02 2.18
N ALA A 16 10.69 -7.58 1.05
CA ALA A 16 10.16 -7.81 -0.28
C ALA A 16 10.59 -9.17 -0.87
N LYS A 17 9.65 -9.82 -1.56
CA LYS A 17 9.81 -11.08 -2.29
C LYS A 17 9.37 -10.87 -3.73
N LEU A 18 10.33 -10.97 -4.65
CA LEU A 18 10.05 -10.99 -6.08
C LEU A 18 9.52 -12.37 -6.49
N THR A 19 8.33 -12.43 -7.08
CA THR A 19 7.71 -13.66 -7.56
C THR A 19 7.25 -13.49 -9.02
N GLY A 20 8.12 -13.85 -9.96
CA GLY A 20 7.85 -13.76 -11.40
C GLY A 20 7.43 -12.35 -11.82
N ASP A 21 6.14 -12.18 -12.10
CA ASP A 21 5.48 -10.94 -12.53
C ASP A 21 4.87 -10.13 -11.39
N SER A 22 5.23 -10.42 -10.14
CA SER A 22 4.76 -9.67 -8.96
C SER A 22 5.87 -9.41 -7.95
N ILE A 23 5.75 -8.29 -7.23
CA ILE A 23 6.53 -8.02 -6.02
C ILE A 23 5.57 -8.11 -4.85
N LYS A 24 5.95 -8.85 -3.80
CA LYS A 24 5.21 -8.92 -2.55
C LYS A 24 6.05 -8.35 -1.42
N VAL A 25 5.52 -7.48 -0.60
CA VAL A 25 6.21 -6.90 0.56
C VAL A 25 5.39 -7.24 1.80
N LEU A 26 6.04 -7.78 2.83
CA LEU A 26 5.37 -8.00 4.11
C LEU A 26 5.10 -6.65 4.78
N ALA A 27 3.90 -6.46 5.34
CA ALA A 27 3.59 -5.27 6.11
C ALA A 27 4.45 -5.15 7.37
N PRO A 28 4.76 -3.93 7.83
CA PRO A 28 5.49 -3.73 9.08
C PRO A 28 4.62 -4.11 10.31
N HIS A 29 5.21 -4.06 11.52
CA HIS A 29 4.49 -4.24 12.80
C HIS A 29 3.82 -5.61 13.08
N ASP A 30 4.31 -6.69 12.44
CA ASP A 30 3.88 -8.08 12.70
C ASP A 30 2.38 -8.36 12.42
N VAL A 31 1.79 -7.63 11.47
CA VAL A 31 0.42 -7.88 10.98
C VAL A 31 0.40 -8.87 9.80
N ASP A 32 -0.65 -9.69 9.67
CA ASP A 32 -0.81 -10.65 8.56
C ASP A 32 -1.31 -9.95 7.28
N ALA A 33 -0.54 -9.00 6.79
CA ALA A 33 -0.83 -8.23 5.60
C ALA A 33 0.36 -8.15 4.63
N TRP A 34 0.06 -8.00 3.35
CA TRP A 34 1.05 -7.96 2.28
C TRP A 34 0.73 -6.86 1.29
N TYR A 35 1.73 -6.10 0.89
CA TYR A 35 1.63 -5.20 -0.25
C TYR A 35 2.06 -5.92 -1.53
N LEU A 36 1.37 -5.67 -2.62
CA LEU A 36 1.56 -6.33 -3.89
C LEU A 36 1.73 -5.28 -4.98
N ILE A 37 2.71 -5.47 -5.86
CA ILE A 37 2.74 -4.85 -7.18
C ILE A 37 2.51 -5.95 -8.21
N THR A 38 1.48 -5.80 -9.03
CA THR A 38 1.18 -6.69 -10.16
C THR A 38 1.11 -5.90 -11.46
N SER A 39 1.78 -6.36 -12.50
CA SER A 39 1.66 -5.75 -13.83
C SER A 39 0.33 -6.12 -14.47
N ASP A 40 -0.40 -5.11 -14.95
CA ASP A 40 -1.65 -5.26 -15.71
C ASP A 40 -1.47 -4.64 -17.11
N PRO A 41 -2.17 -5.12 -18.16
CA PRO A 41 -2.14 -4.46 -19.48
C PRO A 41 -2.47 -2.96 -19.48
N ALA A 42 -3.22 -2.46 -18.49
CA ALA A 42 -3.56 -1.03 -18.36
C ALA A 42 -2.59 -0.22 -17.48
N GLY A 43 -1.65 -0.85 -16.76
CA GLY A 43 -0.77 -0.19 -15.81
C GLY A 43 -0.13 -1.16 -14.82
N CYS A 44 0.15 -0.70 -13.60
CA CYS A 44 0.52 -1.60 -12.50
C CYS A 44 -0.47 -1.40 -11.36
N ASP A 45 -1.03 -2.50 -10.87
CA ASP A 45 -1.89 -2.48 -9.69
C ASP A 45 -1.02 -2.59 -8.44
N LEU A 46 -1.23 -1.66 -7.52
CA LEU A 46 -0.74 -1.74 -6.15
C LEU A 46 -1.89 -2.16 -5.25
N ALA A 47 -1.62 -3.07 -4.32
CA ALA A 47 -2.63 -3.52 -3.38
C ALA A 47 -2.05 -3.90 -2.03
N LEU A 48 -2.70 -3.46 -0.95
CA LEU A 48 -2.62 -4.07 0.36
C LEU A 48 -3.62 -5.23 0.43
N VAL A 49 -3.17 -6.41 0.82
CA VAL A 49 -4.02 -7.60 1.02
C VAL A 49 -3.85 -8.15 2.43
N THR A 50 -4.96 -8.46 3.08
CA THR A 50 -4.96 -9.08 4.41
C THR A 50 -6.11 -10.08 4.57
N LYS A 51 -5.88 -11.15 5.33
CA LYS A 51 -6.96 -12.04 5.80
C LYS A 51 -7.52 -11.60 7.14
N ASP A 52 -6.80 -10.73 7.82
CA ASP A 52 -7.18 -10.25 9.12
C ASP A 52 -8.35 -9.27 8.99
N ARG A 53 -9.49 -9.70 9.51
CA ARG A 53 -10.71 -8.90 9.51
C ARG A 53 -10.59 -7.71 10.45
N TRP A 54 -9.92 -7.87 11.59
CA TRP A 54 -9.80 -6.81 12.59
C TRP A 54 -8.94 -5.68 12.05
N LEU A 55 -7.87 -6.02 11.34
CA LEU A 55 -7.04 -5.03 10.66
C LEU A 55 -7.85 -4.23 9.62
N SER A 56 -8.65 -4.91 8.78
CA SER A 56 -9.52 -4.23 7.82
C SER A 56 -10.56 -3.34 8.51
N GLU A 57 -11.21 -3.82 9.56
CA GLU A 57 -12.22 -3.04 10.31
C GLU A 57 -11.58 -1.86 11.05
N SER A 58 -10.33 -2.00 11.50
CA SER A 58 -9.55 -0.92 12.14
C SER A 58 -9.24 0.19 11.15
N ILE A 59 -8.71 -0.13 9.96
CA ILE A 59 -8.46 0.85 8.89
C ILE A 59 -9.76 1.58 8.50
N GLU A 60 -10.84 0.85 8.26
CA GLU A 60 -12.13 1.47 7.90
C GLU A 60 -12.70 2.33 9.04
N GLY A 61 -12.51 1.91 10.29
CA GLY A 61 -12.92 2.67 11.46
C GLY A 61 -12.14 3.97 11.63
N ASP A 62 -10.85 3.95 11.35
CA ASP A 62 -9.98 5.14 11.42
C ASP A 62 -10.40 6.18 10.38
N LEU A 63 -10.58 5.75 9.12
CA LEU A 63 -11.07 6.60 8.02
C LEU A 63 -12.46 7.18 8.33
N GLU A 64 -13.37 6.41 8.92
CA GLU A 64 -14.70 6.92 9.32
C GLU A 64 -14.60 7.93 10.47
N HIS A 65 -13.64 7.76 11.38
CA HIS A 65 -13.46 8.61 12.55
C HIS A 65 -12.85 9.97 12.19
N THR A 66 -11.79 9.96 11.39
CA THR A 66 -11.11 11.18 10.95
C THR A 66 -11.89 11.89 9.84
N GLY A 67 -12.58 11.11 8.99
CA GLY A 67 -13.28 11.58 7.81
C GLY A 67 -12.37 11.76 6.60
N ASP A 68 -11.15 11.23 6.63
CA ASP A 68 -10.18 11.31 5.53
C ASP A 68 -10.49 10.31 4.41
N GLU A 69 -10.13 10.69 3.19
CA GLU A 69 -10.16 9.81 2.02
C GLU A 69 -8.78 9.16 1.82
N LEU A 70 -8.74 7.86 1.48
CA LEU A 70 -7.48 7.16 1.20
C LEU A 70 -6.67 7.87 0.10
N GLU A 71 -7.34 8.44 -0.88
CA GLU A 71 -6.74 9.27 -1.92
C GLU A 71 -6.01 10.50 -1.37
N GLU A 72 -6.56 11.18 -0.36
CA GLU A 72 -5.93 12.36 0.25
C GLU A 72 -4.70 11.94 1.07
N LEU A 73 -4.84 10.94 1.93
CA LEU A 73 -3.72 10.41 2.73
C LEU A 73 -2.58 9.90 1.85
N TYR A 74 -2.92 9.22 0.75
CA TYR A 74 -1.91 8.75 -0.19
C TYR A 74 -1.23 9.88 -0.95
N GLU A 75 -1.95 10.98 -1.26
CA GLU A 75 -1.38 12.18 -1.85
C GLU A 75 -0.36 12.82 -0.93
N GLU A 76 -0.65 12.93 0.36
CA GLU A 76 0.26 13.50 1.36
C GLU A 76 1.59 12.75 1.38
N GLU A 77 1.56 11.42 1.50
CA GLU A 77 2.75 10.57 1.46
C GLU A 77 3.55 10.70 0.16
N LEU A 78 2.86 10.79 -0.99
CA LEU A 78 3.52 10.96 -2.28
C LEU A 78 4.23 12.31 -2.39
N VAL A 79 3.62 13.37 -1.87
CA VAL A 79 4.21 14.71 -1.82
C VAL A 79 5.46 14.71 -0.94
N GLU A 80 5.45 14.01 0.20
CA GLU A 80 6.63 13.86 1.06
C GLU A 80 7.80 13.15 0.36
N LEU A 81 7.49 12.25 -0.57
CA LEU A 81 8.49 11.56 -1.41
C LEU A 81 8.89 12.34 -2.68
N ASP A 82 8.57 13.64 -2.76
CA ASP A 82 8.87 14.52 -3.91
C ASP A 82 8.18 14.06 -5.21
N TRP A 83 7.05 13.35 -5.11
CA TRP A 83 6.26 12.94 -6.27
C TRP A 83 5.06 13.86 -6.49
N GLU A 84 4.92 14.34 -7.71
CA GLU A 84 3.78 15.15 -8.15
C GLU A 84 3.10 14.47 -9.33
N GLY A 85 1.77 14.31 -9.26
CA GLY A 85 1.03 13.71 -10.35
C GLY A 85 -0.42 13.46 -10.04
N LYS A 86 -1.05 12.61 -10.86
CA LYS A 86 -2.46 12.27 -10.67
C LYS A 86 -2.59 11.09 -9.71
N ILE A 87 -3.26 11.32 -8.59
CA ILE A 87 -3.59 10.30 -7.61
C ILE A 87 -4.59 9.28 -8.19
N PRO A 88 -4.31 7.97 -8.10
CA PRO A 88 -5.25 6.95 -8.51
C PRO A 88 -6.39 6.81 -7.51
N ASN A 89 -7.57 6.38 -7.97
CA ASN A 89 -8.68 6.12 -7.05
C ASN A 89 -8.46 4.77 -6.35
N PHE A 90 -8.79 4.71 -5.06
CA PHE A 90 -8.73 3.48 -4.30
C PHE A 90 -10.00 2.66 -4.43
N ARG A 91 -9.83 1.35 -4.28
CA ARG A 91 -10.92 0.36 -4.25
C ARG A 91 -10.68 -0.58 -3.09
N HIS A 92 -11.68 -0.68 -2.21
CA HIS A 92 -11.73 -1.69 -1.17
C HIS A 92 -12.74 -2.79 -1.56
N PHE A 93 -12.31 -4.05 -1.55
CA PHE A 93 -13.17 -5.20 -1.82
C PHE A 93 -12.63 -6.48 -1.21
N ARG A 94 -13.46 -7.53 -1.21
CA ARG A 94 -13.06 -8.87 -0.82
C ARG A 94 -12.83 -9.75 -2.04
N ASN A 95 -11.63 -10.30 -2.21
CA ASN A 95 -11.29 -11.13 -3.36
C ASN A 95 -11.86 -12.57 -3.23
N ASP A 96 -11.69 -13.40 -4.26
CA ASP A 96 -12.18 -14.80 -4.27
C ASP A 96 -11.50 -15.68 -3.19
N ALA A 97 -10.25 -15.35 -2.84
CA ALA A 97 -9.50 -15.97 -1.74
C ALA A 97 -9.98 -15.50 -0.34
N ARG A 98 -11.02 -14.67 -0.29
CA ARG A 98 -11.62 -14.10 0.93
C ARG A 98 -10.73 -13.13 1.70
N GLU A 99 -9.75 -12.56 1.03
CA GLU A 99 -8.85 -11.52 1.55
C GLU A 99 -9.49 -10.14 1.34
N TYR A 100 -9.30 -9.26 2.31
CA TYR A 100 -9.60 -7.84 2.20
C TYR A 100 -8.50 -7.18 1.39
N VAL A 101 -8.88 -6.41 0.38
CA VAL A 101 -7.97 -5.84 -0.61
C VAL A 101 -8.25 -4.36 -0.77
N PHE A 102 -7.26 -3.53 -0.43
CA PHE A 102 -7.22 -2.11 -0.75
C PHE A 102 -6.27 -1.93 -1.92
N SER A 103 -6.79 -1.52 -3.08
CA SER A 103 -6.01 -1.47 -4.31
C SER A 103 -6.22 -0.19 -5.10
N CYS A 104 -5.20 0.23 -5.84
CA CYS A 104 -5.27 1.29 -6.82
C CYS A 104 -4.48 0.90 -8.07
N THR A 105 -4.90 1.41 -9.24
CA THR A 105 -4.19 1.17 -10.49
C THR A 105 -3.31 2.38 -10.78
N TRP A 106 -1.99 2.20 -10.71
CA TRP A 106 -1.03 3.25 -10.98
C TRP A 106 -0.99 3.56 -12.48
N PRO A 107 -1.05 4.84 -12.88
CA PRO A 107 -1.13 5.24 -14.28
C PRO A 107 0.18 5.07 -15.05
N SER A 108 1.26 4.67 -14.39
CA SER A 108 2.61 4.56 -14.94
C SER A 108 3.19 3.16 -14.74
N THR A 109 4.15 2.81 -15.60
CA THR A 109 4.94 1.58 -15.49
C THR A 109 6.41 1.86 -15.21
N ALA A 110 6.76 3.14 -14.96
CA ALA A 110 8.11 3.56 -14.65
C ALA A 110 8.57 2.92 -13.32
N PRO A 111 9.71 2.20 -13.29
CA PRO A 111 10.14 1.49 -12.10
C PRO A 111 10.35 2.35 -10.86
N SER A 112 10.88 3.56 -11.03
CA SER A 112 11.09 4.51 -9.93
C SER A 112 9.77 5.00 -9.34
N GLU A 113 8.82 5.41 -10.18
CA GLU A 113 7.50 5.85 -9.72
C GLU A 113 6.73 4.74 -9.02
N LEU A 114 6.84 3.48 -9.48
CA LEU A 114 6.22 2.35 -8.82
C LEU A 114 6.84 2.02 -7.46
N ALA A 115 8.15 2.24 -7.32
CA ALA A 115 8.83 2.10 -6.04
C ALA A 115 8.36 3.19 -5.05
N THR A 116 8.29 4.44 -5.51
CA THR A 116 7.76 5.57 -4.73
C THR A 116 6.29 5.35 -4.34
N ALA A 117 5.46 4.91 -5.28
CA ALA A 117 4.05 4.58 -5.04
C ALA A 117 3.88 3.49 -3.98
N LEU A 118 4.69 2.43 -4.05
CA LEU A 118 4.66 1.38 -3.04
C LEU A 118 5.10 1.89 -1.67
N GLU A 119 6.16 2.71 -1.62
CA GLU A 119 6.66 3.29 -0.38
C GLU A 119 5.61 4.18 0.29
N ALA A 120 4.99 5.10 -0.45
CA ALA A 120 3.88 5.91 0.02
C ALA A 120 2.70 5.07 0.52
N MET A 121 2.37 3.98 -0.18
CA MET A 121 1.27 3.10 0.23
C MET A 121 1.60 2.40 1.55
N VAL A 122 2.85 1.95 1.73
CA VAL A 122 3.26 1.31 2.97
C VAL A 122 3.21 2.33 4.11
N ASN A 123 3.74 3.54 3.94
CA ASN A 123 3.74 4.57 4.98
C ASN A 123 2.32 4.96 5.39
N MET A 124 1.44 5.33 4.43
CA MET A 124 0.04 5.66 4.70
C MET A 124 -0.66 4.57 5.51
N PHE A 125 -0.59 3.32 5.06
CA PHE A 125 -1.26 2.23 5.77
C PHE A 125 -0.56 1.89 7.09
N THR A 126 0.70 2.26 7.29
CA THR A 126 1.40 2.14 8.56
C THR A 126 0.90 3.18 9.56
N GLU A 127 0.37 4.32 9.12
CA GLU A 127 -0.23 5.32 10.01
C GLU A 127 -1.71 5.03 10.31
N LEU A 128 -2.34 4.11 9.55
CA LEU A 128 -3.76 3.79 9.66
C LEU A 128 -4.06 2.53 10.48
N GLY A 129 -5.02 2.68 11.40
CA GLY A 129 -5.54 1.58 12.22
C GLY A 129 -4.46 0.92 13.08
N ASP A 130 -4.60 -0.38 13.32
CA ASP A 130 -3.69 -1.17 14.18
C ASP A 130 -2.26 -1.35 13.59
N MET A 131 -1.97 -0.83 12.39
CA MET A 131 -0.58 -0.71 11.91
C MET A 131 0.11 0.54 12.46
N GLY A 132 -0.68 1.57 12.78
CA GLY A 132 -0.24 2.77 13.49
C GLY A 132 0.06 2.37 14.93
N GLY A 133 1.31 2.56 15.34
CA GLY A 133 1.65 2.41 16.75
C GLY A 133 0.81 3.38 17.55
N GLU A 134 -0.06 2.86 18.43
CA GLU A 134 -0.84 3.65 19.38
C GLU A 134 0.05 4.75 20.00
N GLU A 135 -0.15 6.01 19.60
CA GLU A 135 0.19 7.10 20.50
C GLU A 135 -0.84 7.04 21.64
N GLU A 136 -0.48 6.30 22.69
CA GLU A 136 -1.18 6.30 23.98
C GLU A 136 -1.37 7.75 24.44
N ASP A 137 -2.58 8.29 24.28
CA ASP A 137 -3.00 9.51 24.99
C ASP A 137 -3.12 9.14 26.48
N GLY A 138 -2.14 9.61 27.26
CA GLY A 138 -1.94 9.30 28.68
C GLY A 138 -2.85 10.05 29.66
#